data_AF-A0A089MQC0-F1
#
_entry.id   AF-A0A089MQC0-F1
#
_cell.length_a   1.000
_cell.length_b   1.000
_cell.length_c   1.000
_cell.angle_alpha   90.00
_cell.angle_beta   90.00
_cell.angle_gamma   90.00
#
_symmetry.space_group_name_H-M   'P 1'
#
loop_
_entity.id
_entity.type
_entity.pdbx_description
1 polymer ?
#
loop_
_entity_poly.entity_id
_entity_poly.type
_entity_poly.pdbx_seq_one_letter_code
_entity_poly.pdbx_strand_id
1 'polypeptide(L)'
;MKLAKLLKLSITLLFVLMICSACQNNKEGETGEYISLNELTSLTEKGDSLDWSDLNKYSFEDTGSGLYIRSYPIEGGHQLVLTGRSLESPPDKMYIIDQSGKELDFNQDNLSEWYELK
;
A
#
# COMPACT_ATOMS: atom_id res chain seq x y z
N MET A 1 -45.71 -38.40 -4.25
CA MET A 1 -44.36 -38.08 -4.77
C MET A 1 -44.19 -36.57 -5.05
N LYS A 2 -44.39 -35.69 -4.06
CA LYS A 2 -44.15 -34.24 -4.19
C LYS A 2 -43.38 -33.65 -2.98
N LEU A 3 -43.51 -34.25 -1.79
CA LEU A 3 -42.73 -33.86 -0.60
C LEU A 3 -41.21 -34.07 -0.75
N ALA A 4 -40.80 -35.16 -1.41
CA ALA A 4 -39.38 -35.46 -1.62
C ALA A 4 -38.67 -34.50 -2.59
N LYS A 5 -39.41 -33.70 -3.37
CA LYS A 5 -38.83 -32.71 -4.30
C LYS A 5 -38.57 -31.36 -3.60
N LEU A 6 -39.43 -30.99 -2.65
CA LEU A 6 -39.27 -29.77 -1.83
C LEU A 6 -38.11 -29.90 -0.82
N LEU A 7 -37.93 -31.09 -0.22
CA LEU A 7 -36.81 -31.36 0.69
C LEU A 7 -35.45 -31.33 -0.05
N LYS A 8 -35.41 -31.84 -1.30
CA LYS A 8 -34.19 -31.80 -2.14
C LYS A 8 -33.83 -30.38 -2.56
N LEU A 9 -34.81 -29.54 -2.89
CA LEU A 9 -34.58 -28.14 -3.28
C LEU A 9 -33.98 -27.32 -2.12
N SER A 10 -34.40 -27.60 -0.88
CA SER A 10 -33.91 -26.93 0.33
C SER A 10 -32.46 -27.30 0.66
N ILE A 11 -32.08 -28.58 0.49
CA ILE A 11 -30.71 -29.06 0.75
C ILE A 11 -29.70 -28.54 -0.29
N THR A 12 -30.11 -28.38 -1.56
CA THR A 12 -29.22 -27.85 -2.60
C THR A 12 -28.90 -26.36 -2.37
N LEU A 13 -29.83 -25.57 -1.81
CA LEU A 13 -29.61 -24.16 -1.51
C LEU A 13 -28.61 -23.94 -0.36
N LEU A 14 -28.58 -24.84 0.63
CA LEU A 14 -27.68 -24.75 1.78
C LEU A 14 -26.21 -25.05 1.42
N PHE A 15 -25.96 -25.88 0.40
CA PHE A 15 -24.60 -26.21 -0.05
C PHE A 15 -23.90 -25.06 -0.79
N VAL A 16 -24.67 -24.16 -1.42
CA VAL A 16 -24.12 -22.99 -2.15
C VAL A 16 -23.57 -21.93 -1.19
N LEU A 17 -24.08 -21.85 0.04
CA LEU A 17 -23.62 -20.88 1.05
C LEU A 17 -22.34 -21.32 1.80
N MET A 18 -21.95 -22.59 1.71
CA MET A 18 -20.77 -23.12 2.42
C MET A 18 -19.44 -22.93 1.68
N ILE A 19 -19.44 -22.47 0.43
CA ILE A 19 -18.22 -22.34 -0.38
C ILE A 19 -17.52 -20.97 -0.20
N CYS A 20 -18.05 -20.08 0.66
CA CYS A 20 -17.49 -18.73 0.85
C CYS A 20 -16.62 -18.56 2.11
N SER A 21 -16.32 -19.60 2.89
CA SER A 21 -15.52 -19.46 4.12
C SER A 21 -14.21 -20.25 4.13
N ALA A 22 -13.73 -20.68 2.96
CA ALA A 22 -12.41 -21.30 2.81
C ALA A 22 -11.48 -20.47 1.91
N CYS A 23 -11.51 -19.15 2.05
CA CYS A 23 -10.30 -18.35 1.90
C CYS A 23 -9.68 -18.26 3.30
N GLN A 24 -8.98 -19.33 3.72
CA GLN A 24 -7.95 -19.20 4.73
C GLN A 24 -6.87 -18.32 4.11
N ASN A 25 -6.97 -17.00 4.30
CA ASN A 25 -5.92 -16.12 3.83
C ASN A 25 -4.73 -16.30 4.78
N ASN A 26 -3.70 -16.91 4.21
CA ASN A 26 -2.37 -17.02 4.78
C ASN A 26 -1.94 -15.66 5.32
N LYS A 27 -1.38 -15.64 6.54
CA LYS A 27 -0.67 -14.51 7.18
C LYS A 27 -0.81 -13.24 6.37
N GLU A 28 -1.85 -12.46 6.65
CA GLU A 28 -1.93 -11.08 6.24
C GLU A 28 -0.63 -10.43 6.73
N GLY A 29 0.32 -10.25 5.82
CA GLY A 29 1.29 -9.18 5.99
C GLY A 29 0.42 -7.95 6.03
N GLU A 30 0.28 -7.34 7.21
CA GLU A 30 -0.50 -6.14 7.41
C GLU A 30 -0.13 -5.16 6.30
N THR A 31 -1.03 -4.97 5.32
CA THR A 31 -0.86 -3.93 4.33
C THR A 31 -1.01 -2.62 5.07
N GLY A 32 0.10 -1.91 5.27
CA GLY A 32 0.09 -0.60 5.89
C GLY A 32 -0.71 0.36 5.01
N GLU A 33 -1.74 0.98 5.55
CA GLU A 33 -2.49 2.02 4.81
C GLU A 33 -1.59 3.24 4.54
N TYR A 34 -0.60 3.49 5.41
CA TYR A 34 0.36 4.58 5.32
C TYR A 34 1.73 4.15 5.85
N ILE A 35 2.76 4.94 5.53
CA ILE A 35 4.12 4.82 6.05
C ILE A 35 4.20 5.56 7.39
N SER A 36 4.51 4.86 8.48
CA SER A 36 4.77 5.54 9.76
C SER A 36 6.07 6.34 9.70
N LEU A 37 6.23 7.38 10.53
CA LEU A 37 7.48 8.16 10.54
C LEU A 37 8.69 7.25 10.82
N ASN A 38 8.57 6.32 11.77
CA ASN A 38 9.66 5.38 12.09
C ASN A 38 10.08 4.52 10.89
N GLU A 39 9.13 4.03 10.10
CA GLU A 39 9.45 3.28 8.88
C GLU A 39 10.02 4.18 7.79
N LEU A 40 9.55 5.43 7.69
CA LEU A 40 10.08 6.41 6.75
C LEU A 40 11.58 6.64 6.96
N THR A 41 12.04 6.69 8.22
CA THR A 41 13.47 6.76 8.55
C THR A 41 14.22 5.56 7.97
N SER A 42 13.75 4.33 8.18
CA SER A 42 14.38 3.13 7.60
C SER A 42 14.37 3.12 6.08
N LEU A 43 13.35 3.71 5.43
CA LEU A 43 13.31 3.86 3.98
C LEU A 43 14.35 4.90 3.50
N THR A 44 14.51 6.02 4.20
CA THR A 44 15.55 7.02 3.85
C THR A 44 16.97 6.50 3.98
N GLU A 45 17.23 5.59 4.93
CA GLU A 45 18.55 4.95 5.08
C GLU A 45 18.96 4.11 3.86
N LYS A 46 17.99 3.64 3.08
CA LYS A 46 18.27 2.92 1.82
C LYS A 46 18.74 3.86 0.71
N GLY A 47 18.36 5.14 0.76
CA GLY A 47 18.70 6.14 -0.27
C GLY A 47 18.44 5.62 -1.68
N ASP A 48 19.47 5.66 -2.53
CA ASP A 48 19.42 5.20 -3.93
C ASP A 48 19.17 3.70 -4.10
N SER A 49 19.27 2.90 -3.04
CA SER A 49 18.94 1.47 -3.07
C SER A 49 17.46 1.18 -2.79
N LEU A 50 16.64 2.21 -2.52
CA LEU A 50 15.20 2.05 -2.35
C LEU A 50 14.54 1.69 -3.68
N ASP A 51 13.74 0.63 -3.68
CA ASP A 51 13.02 0.15 -4.87
C ASP A 51 11.51 0.12 -4.64
N TRP A 52 10.72 0.05 -5.71
CA TRP A 52 9.26 -0.08 -5.69
C TRP A 52 8.79 -1.23 -4.78
N SER A 53 9.53 -2.34 -4.78
CA SER A 53 9.18 -3.52 -3.99
C SER A 53 9.29 -3.32 -2.49
N ASP A 54 10.14 -2.40 -2.04
CA ASP A 54 10.27 -2.07 -0.62
C ASP A 54 9.00 -1.44 -0.06
N LEU A 55 8.17 -0.89 -0.94
CA LEU A 55 6.93 -0.21 -0.62
C LEU A 55 5.68 -1.05 -0.91
N ASN A 56 5.83 -2.30 -1.37
CA ASN A 56 4.70 -3.18 -1.75
C ASN A 56 3.71 -3.45 -0.60
N LYS A 57 4.15 -3.31 0.65
CA LYS A 57 3.28 -3.46 1.81
C LYS A 57 2.41 -2.23 2.08
N TYR A 58 2.65 -1.10 1.41
CA TYR A 58 1.90 0.13 1.60
C TYR A 58 0.87 0.35 0.49
N SER A 59 -0.24 0.97 0.85
CA SER A 59 -1.18 1.48 -0.15
C SER A 59 -0.61 2.71 -0.88
N PHE A 60 -0.97 2.87 -2.14
CA PHE A 60 -0.57 4.02 -2.95
C PHE A 60 -1.64 4.45 -3.95
N GLU A 61 -1.59 5.72 -4.34
CA GLU A 61 -2.30 6.25 -5.50
C GLU A 61 -1.38 6.24 -6.72
N ASP A 62 -1.85 5.72 -7.86
CA ASP A 62 -1.15 5.83 -9.15
C ASP A 62 -1.75 6.97 -9.96
N THR A 63 -0.96 8.02 -10.16
CA THR A 63 -1.35 9.23 -10.92
C THR A 63 -0.66 9.30 -12.27
N GLY A 64 0.03 8.23 -12.67
CA GLY A 64 0.82 8.14 -13.87
C GLY A 64 0.01 8.14 -15.16
N SER A 65 0.52 8.82 -16.19
CA SER A 65 0.03 8.70 -17.57
C SER A 65 1.22 8.50 -18.52
N GLY A 66 1.57 7.22 -18.74
CA GLY A 66 2.75 6.83 -19.51
C GLY A 66 4.06 6.77 -18.71
N LEU A 67 4.04 7.25 -17.47
CA LEU A 67 5.07 7.01 -16.43
C LEU A 67 4.40 6.36 -15.23
N TYR A 68 5.16 5.65 -14.41
CA TYR A 68 4.71 5.21 -13.09
C TYR A 68 4.92 6.36 -12.11
N ILE A 69 3.84 6.82 -11.46
CA ILE A 69 3.89 7.85 -10.42
C ILE A 69 3.06 7.33 -9.25
N ARG A 70 3.73 6.82 -8.22
CA ARG A 70 3.09 6.29 -7.03
C ARG A 70 3.24 7.26 -5.88
N SER A 71 2.12 7.68 -5.30
CA SER A 71 2.07 8.47 -4.07
C SER A 71 1.66 7.58 -2.90
N TYR A 72 2.53 7.51 -1.91
CA TYR A 72 2.35 6.72 -0.69
C TYR A 72 2.03 7.66 0.47
N PRO A 73 0.88 7.50 1.16
CA PRO A 73 0.57 8.29 2.35
C PRO A 73 1.60 8.06 3.45
N ILE A 74 1.99 9.12 4.15
CA ILE A 74 2.83 9.09 5.34
C ILE A 74 1.99 9.58 6.54
N GLU A 75 2.26 9.04 7.73
CA GLU A 75 1.76 9.57 9.01
C GLU A 75 1.90 11.10 9.07
N GLY A 76 0.86 11.81 9.49
CA GLY A 76 0.87 13.28 9.55
C GLY A 76 0.42 13.99 8.27
N GLY A 77 -0.03 13.24 7.25
CA GLY A 77 -0.63 13.82 6.05
C GLY A 77 0.37 14.23 4.97
N HIS A 78 1.62 13.78 5.09
CA HIS A 78 2.64 13.90 4.05
C HIS A 78 2.50 12.77 3.03
N GLN A 79 3.22 12.86 1.91
CA GLN A 79 3.25 11.83 0.88
C GLN A 79 4.68 11.56 0.41
N LEU A 80 5.05 10.29 0.26
CA LEU A 80 6.26 9.89 -0.47
C LEU A 80 5.88 9.63 -1.92
N VAL A 81 6.53 10.30 -2.86
CA VAL A 81 6.27 10.13 -4.29
C VAL A 81 7.47 9.48 -4.96
N LEU A 82 7.20 8.37 -5.66
CA LEU A 82 8.15 7.69 -6.54
C LEU A 82 7.71 7.87 -7.99
N THR A 83 8.65 8.21 -8.86
CA THR A 83 8.42 8.33 -10.31
C THR A 83 9.41 7.47 -11.07
N GLY A 84 8.97 6.77 -12.10
CA GLY A 84 9.88 6.11 -13.03
C GLY A 84 9.23 5.62 -14.32
N ARG A 85 10.06 5.21 -15.27
CA ARG A 85 9.62 4.70 -16.59
C ARG A 85 9.24 3.23 -16.60
N SER A 86 9.69 2.45 -15.62
CA SER A 86 9.44 1.02 -15.49
C SER A 86 9.43 0.61 -14.03
N LEU A 87 8.62 -0.40 -13.70
CA LEU A 87 8.64 -1.06 -12.39
C LEU A 87 9.73 -2.14 -12.28
N GLU A 88 10.37 -2.50 -13.41
CA GLU A 88 11.48 -3.47 -13.47
C GLU A 88 12.86 -2.80 -13.30
N SER A 89 12.87 -1.47 -13.09
CA SER A 89 14.06 -0.67 -12.81
C SER A 89 13.80 0.21 -11.58
N PRO A 90 14.85 0.62 -10.85
CA PRO A 90 14.69 1.53 -9.73
C PRO A 90 13.93 2.81 -10.12
N PRO A 91 13.25 3.46 -9.16
CA PRO A 91 12.63 4.76 -9.39
C PRO A 91 13.65 5.78 -9.95
N ASP A 92 13.21 6.58 -10.92
CA ASP A 92 14.03 7.65 -11.49
C ASP A 92 14.19 8.82 -10.50
N LYS A 93 13.16 9.09 -9.69
CA LYS A 93 13.15 10.14 -8.66
C LYS A 93 12.27 9.76 -7.48
N MET A 94 12.65 10.30 -6.31
CA MET A 94 11.93 10.15 -5.05
C MET A 94 11.93 11.47 -4.30
N TYR A 95 10.77 11.89 -3.81
CA TYR A 95 10.61 13.12 -3.06
C TYR A 95 9.41 13.05 -2.13
N ILE A 96 9.35 13.98 -1.19
CA ILE A 96 8.27 14.12 -0.23
C ILE A 96 7.40 15.31 -0.62
N ILE A 97 6.08 15.18 -0.50
CA ILE A 97 5.15 16.30 -0.47
C ILE A 97 4.68 16.47 0.97
N ASP A 98 4.93 17.62 1.58
CA ASP A 98 4.46 17.89 2.93
C ASP A 98 2.95 18.25 2.97
N GLN A 99 2.39 18.37 4.17
CA GLN A 99 0.98 18.75 4.37
C GLN A 99 0.58 20.11 3.76
N SER A 100 1.56 20.98 3.46
CA SER A 100 1.32 22.26 2.78
C SER A 100 1.36 22.16 1.26
N GLY A 101 1.74 20.99 0.72
CA GLY A 101 1.95 20.75 -0.70
C GLY A 101 3.35 21.09 -1.19
N LYS A 102 4.31 21.38 -0.30
CA LYS A 102 5.69 21.69 -0.65
C LYS A 102 6.46 20.41 -0.94
N GLU A 103 7.21 20.41 -2.04
CA GLU A 103 8.16 19.34 -2.39
C GLU A 103 9.45 19.47 -1.57
N LEU A 104 9.89 18.35 -0.98
CA LEU A 104 11.09 18.20 -0.19
C LEU A 104 11.91 17.02 -0.72
N ASP A 105 13.23 17.14 -0.68
CA ASP A 105 14.11 16.03 -1.04
C ASP A 105 13.91 14.86 -0.08
N PHE A 106 13.90 13.64 -0.61
CA PHE A 106 13.83 12.43 0.19
C PHE A 106 15.20 12.11 0.82
N ASN A 107 15.48 12.71 1.98
CA ASN A 107 16.70 12.51 2.76
C ASN A 107 16.44 12.66 4.27
N GLN A 108 17.42 12.26 5.10
CA GLN A 108 17.28 12.32 6.56
C GLN A 108 17.18 13.75 7.11
N ASP A 109 17.82 14.72 6.46
CA ASP A 109 17.84 16.11 6.94
C ASP A 109 16.43 16.70 7.00
N ASN A 110 15.63 16.47 5.96
CA ASN A 110 14.25 16.94 5.89
C ASN A 110 13.30 16.21 6.85
N LEU A 111 13.65 15.00 7.32
CA LEU A 111 12.85 14.27 8.31
C LEU A 111 13.07 14.76 9.74
N SER A 112 14.24 15.34 10.04
CA SER A 112 14.60 15.77 11.39
C SER A 112 13.60 16.80 11.95
N GLU A 113 13.07 17.69 11.11
CA GLU A 113 12.08 18.70 11.50
C GLU A 113 10.75 18.09 11.98
N TRP A 114 10.42 16.86 11.58
CA TRP A 114 9.14 16.23 11.89
C TRP A 114 9.14 15.46 13.21
N TYR A 115 10.32 15.07 13.69
CA TYR A 115 10.49 14.43 14.99
C TYR A 115 10.53 15.41 16.15
N GLU A 116 10.93 16.66 15.91
CA GLU A 116 10.96 17.74 16.91
C GLU A 116 9.55 18.25 17.31
N LEU A 117 8.50 17.77 16.62
CA LEU A 117 7.10 18.15 16.87
C LEU A 117 6.34 17.14 17.77
N LYS A 118 6.99 16.07 18.24
CA LYS A 118 6.44 15.10 19.21
C LYS A 118 6.88 15.44 20.64
#